data_AF-A0A3D9C8M3-F1
#
_entry.id   AF-A0A3D9C8M3-F1
#
_cell.length_a   1.000
_cell.length_b   1.000
_cell.length_c   1.000
_cell.angle_alpha   90.00
_cell.angle_beta   90.00
_cell.angle_gamma   90.00
#
_symmetry.space_group_name_H-M   'P 1'
#
loop_
_entity.id
_entity.type
_entity.pdbx_description
1 polymer ?
#
loop_
_entity_poly.entity_id
_entity_poly.type
_entity_poly.pdbx_seq_one_letter_code
_entity_poly.pdbx_strand_id
1 'polypeptide(L)'
;MDIVKQIDQHTNRLIDGLLSSSAEQRKSLTIAILGFYFQLPNFEAVLYQYIQMRIKKKQLIADIKNGNVQNYRQAIEKSIANVDVYADSYEEPKPIALFILDAFAGATSDMKFSTNLVKLFVGIIDTLDYCENFSERPAYWNKLLEEEVEFQNEVLRQVKIGSSFNSLIYQQRYAGVAFQEV
;
A
#
# COMPACT_ATOMS: atom_id res chain seq x y z
N MET A 1 0.45 13.58 21.80
CA MET A 1 -0.41 13.85 20.63
C MET A 1 -1.19 12.57 20.36
N ASP A 2 -2.51 12.63 20.19
CA ASP A 2 -3.35 11.42 20.05
C ASP A 2 -3.37 10.98 18.58
N ILE A 3 -2.37 10.17 18.21
CA ILE A 3 -2.12 9.77 16.81
C ILE A 3 -3.31 9.00 16.22
N VAL A 4 -4.03 8.25 17.06
CA VAL A 4 -5.22 7.47 16.67
C VAL A 4 -6.34 8.39 16.19
N LYS A 5 -6.62 9.50 16.90
CA LYS A 5 -7.61 10.48 16.45
C LYS A 5 -7.21 11.19 15.16
N GLN A 6 -5.92 11.39 14.92
CA GLN A 6 -5.43 11.97 13.68
C GLN A 6 -5.57 11.00 12.51
N ILE A 7 -5.33 9.70 12.73
CA ILE A 7 -5.49 8.64 11.73
C ILE A 7 -6.97 8.48 11.33
N ASP A 8 -7.91 8.49 12.28
CA ASP A 8 -9.35 8.40 11.97
C ASP A 8 -9.83 9.59 11.14
N GLN A 9 -9.43 10.81 11.55
CA GLN A 9 -9.76 12.03 10.80
C GLN A 9 -9.15 12.02 9.41
N HIS A 10 -7.91 11.54 9.28
CA HIS A 10 -7.22 11.42 8.00
C HIS A 10 -7.88 10.37 7.09
N THR A 11 -8.28 9.23 7.63
CA THR A 11 -8.99 8.18 6.91
C THR A 11 -10.31 8.70 6.33
N ASN A 12 -11.08 9.46 7.11
CA ASN A 12 -12.30 10.10 6.62
C ASN A 12 -12.01 11.10 5.49
N ARG A 13 -10.93 11.89 5.59
CA ARG A 13 -10.50 12.80 4.50
C ARG A 13 -10.11 12.03 3.24
N LEU A 14 -9.43 10.89 3.36
CA LEU A 14 -9.10 10.01 2.24
C LEU A 14 -10.36 9.49 1.55
N ILE A 15 -11.33 9.01 2.32
CA ILE A 15 -12.63 8.55 1.79
C ILE A 15 -13.28 9.68 1.00
N ASP A 16 -13.50 10.84 1.63
CA ASP A 16 -14.16 11.99 1.02
C ASP A 16 -13.40 12.53 -0.20
N GLY A 17 -12.07 12.57 -0.12
CA GLY A 17 -11.21 13.06 -1.19
C GLY A 17 -11.17 12.17 -2.42
N LEU A 18 -11.46 10.87 -2.26
CA LEU A 18 -11.41 9.89 -3.34
C LEU A 18 -12.80 9.52 -3.89
N LEU A 19 -13.90 9.93 -3.25
CA LEU A 19 -15.27 9.66 -3.72
C LEU A 19 -15.51 10.12 -5.17
N SER A 20 -14.96 11.26 -5.56
CA SER A 20 -15.12 11.84 -6.90
C SER A 20 -14.04 11.43 -7.91
N SER A 21 -13.09 10.58 -7.50
CA SER A 21 -12.02 10.13 -8.40
C SER A 21 -12.59 9.31 -9.57
N SER A 22 -11.98 9.43 -10.75
CA SER A 22 -12.28 8.56 -11.89
C SER A 22 -11.53 7.22 -11.79
N ALA A 23 -11.95 6.21 -12.54
CA ALA A 23 -11.26 4.92 -12.58
C ALA A 23 -9.79 5.05 -13.03
N GLU A 24 -9.50 5.92 -14.00
CA GLU A 24 -8.14 6.17 -14.48
C GLU A 24 -7.27 6.91 -13.44
N GLN A 25 -7.85 7.84 -12.68
CA GLN A 25 -7.17 8.44 -11.54
C GLN A 25 -6.87 7.39 -10.47
N ARG A 26 -7.83 6.51 -10.14
CA ARG A 26 -7.60 5.43 -9.17
C ARG A 26 -6.49 4.48 -9.61
N LYS A 27 -6.46 4.05 -10.88
CA LYS A 27 -5.36 3.24 -11.42
C LYS A 27 -4.02 3.95 -11.29
N SER A 28 -3.96 5.23 -11.66
CA SER A 28 -2.73 6.03 -11.62
C SER A 28 -2.22 6.18 -10.18
N LEU A 29 -3.12 6.42 -9.22
CA LEU A 29 -2.79 6.51 -7.80
C LEU A 29 -2.35 5.16 -7.24
N THR A 30 -3.03 4.07 -7.57
CA THR A 30 -2.61 2.72 -7.16
C THR A 30 -1.20 2.42 -7.65
N ILE A 31 -0.89 2.72 -8.92
CA ILE A 31 0.45 2.52 -9.49
C ILE A 31 1.48 3.40 -8.75
N ALA A 32 1.12 4.65 -8.46
CA ALA A 32 1.98 5.55 -7.70
C ALA A 32 2.30 4.98 -6.32
N ILE A 33 1.27 4.63 -5.54
CA ILE A 33 1.39 4.08 -4.18
C ILE A 33 2.18 2.76 -4.16
N LEU A 34 2.00 1.88 -5.15
CA LEU A 34 2.83 0.68 -5.28
C LEU A 34 4.33 1.01 -5.33
N GLY A 35 4.70 2.20 -5.81
CA GLY A 35 6.06 2.72 -5.76
C GLY A 35 6.68 2.74 -4.36
N PHE A 36 5.88 2.97 -3.30
CA PHE A 36 6.28 2.83 -1.90
C PHE A 36 6.46 1.36 -1.53
N TYR A 37 5.45 0.52 -1.75
CA TYR A 37 5.47 -0.88 -1.32
C TYR A 37 6.60 -1.71 -1.96
N PHE A 38 6.98 -1.39 -3.19
CA PHE A 38 8.15 -2.01 -3.85
C PHE A 38 9.49 -1.72 -3.17
N GLN A 39 9.54 -0.77 -2.22
CA GLN A 39 10.73 -0.47 -1.44
C GLN A 39 10.78 -1.21 -0.11
N LEU A 40 9.67 -1.84 0.30
CA LEU A 40 9.66 -2.67 1.50
C LEU A 40 10.56 -3.90 1.30
N PRO A 41 11.27 -4.32 2.36
CA PRO A 41 12.16 -5.45 2.29
C PRO A 41 11.37 -6.71 1.89
N ASN A 42 12.00 -7.52 1.04
CA ASN A 42 11.47 -8.83 0.63
C ASN A 42 10.11 -8.80 -0.09
N PHE A 43 9.64 -7.66 -0.63
CA PHE A 43 8.34 -7.55 -1.32
C PHE A 43 8.06 -8.74 -2.27
N GLU A 44 8.94 -8.98 -3.24
CA GLU A 44 8.75 -10.07 -4.21
C GLU A 44 8.84 -11.46 -3.58
N ALA A 45 9.71 -11.62 -2.58
CA ALA A 45 9.88 -12.89 -1.86
C ALA A 45 8.65 -13.24 -1.02
N VAL A 46 8.03 -12.26 -0.36
CA VAL A 46 6.78 -12.42 0.40
C VAL A 46 5.65 -12.87 -0.53
N LEU A 47 5.47 -12.21 -1.68
CA LEU A 47 4.43 -12.62 -2.63
C LEU A 47 4.67 -14.02 -3.17
N TYR A 48 5.94 -14.41 -3.39
CA TYR A 48 6.25 -15.77 -3.78
C TYR A 48 5.97 -16.78 -2.65
N GLN A 49 6.36 -16.47 -1.42
CA GLN A 49 6.18 -17.35 -0.27
C GLN A 49 4.68 -17.62 0.01
N TYR A 50 3.87 -16.56 0.06
CA TYR A 50 2.48 -16.67 0.53
C TYR A 50 1.46 -16.80 -0.60
N ILE A 51 1.73 -16.26 -1.80
CA ILE A 51 0.81 -16.30 -2.93
C ILE A 51 1.29 -17.27 -4.04
N GLN A 52 2.50 -17.81 -3.90
CA GLN A 52 3.14 -18.67 -4.90
C GLN A 52 3.23 -17.99 -6.28
N MET A 53 3.40 -16.66 -6.28
CA MET A 53 3.46 -15.87 -7.49
C MET A 53 4.75 -15.05 -7.60
N ARG A 54 5.39 -15.17 -8.76
CA ARG A 54 6.53 -14.31 -9.12
C ARG A 54 6.02 -13.04 -9.79
N ILE A 55 6.12 -11.92 -9.08
CA ILE A 55 5.69 -10.62 -9.57
C ILE A 55 6.88 -9.88 -10.16
N LYS A 56 6.70 -9.34 -11.37
CA LYS A 56 7.62 -8.36 -11.97
C LYS A 56 6.96 -6.99 -11.91
N LYS A 57 7.60 -6.02 -11.25
CA LYS A 57 7.08 -4.65 -11.10
C LYS A 57 6.50 -4.05 -12.38
N LYS A 58 7.25 -4.10 -13.49
CA LYS A 58 6.81 -3.54 -14.79
C LYS A 58 5.55 -4.22 -15.32
N GLN A 59 5.43 -5.54 -15.15
CA GLN A 59 4.28 -6.31 -15.60
C GLN A 59 3.05 -5.97 -14.76
N LEU A 60 3.18 -5.97 -13.43
CA LEU A 60 2.08 -5.60 -12.53
C LEU A 60 1.52 -4.20 -12.84
N ILE A 61 2.41 -3.23 -13.05
CA ILE A 61 2.01 -1.86 -13.41
C ILE A 61 1.23 -1.84 -14.73
N ALA A 62 1.69 -2.56 -15.74
CA ALA A 62 1.00 -2.64 -17.03
C ALA A 62 -0.37 -3.31 -16.89
N ASP A 63 -0.45 -4.39 -16.10
CA ASP A 63 -1.69 -5.12 -15.89
C ASP A 63 -2.72 -4.28 -15.12
N ILE A 64 -2.32 -3.52 -14.09
CA ILE A 64 -3.20 -2.58 -13.39
C ILE A 64 -3.71 -1.49 -14.33
N LYS A 65 -2.82 -0.90 -15.14
CA LYS A 65 -3.19 0.14 -16.11
C LYS A 65 -4.25 -0.36 -17.10
N ASN A 66 -4.06 -1.59 -17.58
CA ASN A 66 -4.95 -2.22 -18.56
C ASN A 66 -6.18 -2.90 -17.92
N GLY A 67 -6.27 -2.97 -16.59
CA GLY A 67 -7.36 -3.66 -15.88
C GLY A 67 -7.26 -5.19 -15.88
N ASN A 68 -6.11 -5.75 -16.24
CA ASN A 68 -5.84 -7.18 -16.34
C ASN A 68 -5.44 -7.79 -14.99
N VAL A 69 -6.23 -7.57 -13.94
CA VAL A 69 -5.86 -7.95 -12.56
C VAL A 69 -6.46 -9.28 -12.08
N GLN A 70 -7.29 -9.92 -12.90
CA GLN A 70 -8.07 -11.09 -12.47
C GLN A 70 -7.21 -12.29 -12.06
N ASN A 71 -6.08 -12.53 -12.73
CA ASN A 71 -5.18 -13.62 -12.40
C ASN A 71 -4.55 -13.46 -11.00
N TYR A 72 -4.29 -12.22 -10.58
CA TYR A 72 -3.76 -11.93 -9.25
C TYR A 72 -4.80 -12.23 -8.18
N ARG A 73 -6.05 -11.80 -8.39
CA ARG A 73 -7.16 -12.05 -7.48
C ARG A 73 -7.41 -13.54 -7.26
N GLN A 74 -7.44 -14.32 -8.33
CA GLN A 74 -7.63 -15.77 -8.26
C GLN A 74 -6.49 -16.45 -7.48
N ALA A 75 -5.26 -16.00 -7.65
CA ALA A 75 -4.14 -16.55 -6.90
C ALA A 75 -4.20 -16.18 -5.41
N ILE A 76 -4.60 -14.95 -5.07
CA ILE A 76 -4.85 -14.54 -3.68
C ILE A 76 -5.93 -15.41 -3.05
N GLU A 77 -7.10 -15.54 -3.71
CA GLU A 77 -8.21 -16.36 -3.25
C GLU A 77 -7.80 -17.82 -3.02
N LYS A 78 -7.06 -18.40 -3.99
CA LYS A 78 -6.52 -19.76 -3.87
C LYS A 78 -5.56 -19.88 -2.68
N SER A 79 -4.72 -18.88 -2.46
CA SER A 79 -3.71 -18.92 -1.39
C SER A 79 -4.37 -18.85 -0.03
N ILE A 80 -5.33 -17.95 0.17
CA ILE A 80 -6.12 -17.85 1.40
C ILE A 80 -6.87 -19.15 1.69
N ALA A 81 -7.47 -19.78 0.66
CA ALA A 81 -8.19 -21.04 0.83
C ALA A 81 -7.30 -22.22 1.28
N ASN A 82 -5.98 -22.14 1.08
CA ASN A 82 -5.03 -23.16 1.49
C ASN A 82 -4.40 -22.89 2.87
N VAL A 83 -4.71 -21.75 3.50
CA VAL A 83 -4.21 -21.43 4.84
C VAL A 83 -5.08 -22.13 5.87
N ASP A 84 -4.48 -23.06 6.60
CA ASP A 84 -5.05 -23.63 7.82
C ASP A 84 -4.39 -22.98 9.04
N VAL A 85 -5.08 -22.02 9.65
CA VAL A 85 -4.60 -21.29 10.82
C VAL A 85 -4.52 -22.14 12.09
N TYR A 86 -5.08 -23.35 12.07
CA TYR A 86 -5.04 -24.30 13.19
C TYR A 86 -4.02 -25.42 12.99
N ALA A 87 -3.30 -25.44 11.86
CA ALA A 87 -2.25 -26.41 11.63
C ALA A 87 -1.04 -26.13 12.56
N ASP A 88 -0.44 -27.19 13.11
CA ASP A 88 0.74 -27.07 13.99
C ASP A 88 1.95 -26.38 13.32
N SER A 89 2.00 -26.42 11.99
CA SER A 89 3.04 -25.78 11.17
C SER A 89 2.69 -24.36 10.73
N TYR A 90 1.56 -23.80 11.15
CA TYR A 90 1.16 -22.45 10.76
C TYR A 90 2.05 -21.43 11.49
N GLU A 91 2.75 -20.61 10.70
CA GLU A 91 3.46 -19.45 11.19
C GLU A 91 2.76 -18.19 10.69
N GLU A 92 2.34 -17.34 11.63
CA GLU A 92 1.72 -16.06 11.30
C GLU A 92 2.72 -15.16 10.55
N PRO A 93 2.34 -14.53 9.43
CA PRO A 93 3.22 -13.62 8.72
C PRO A 93 3.62 -12.44 9.61
N LYS A 94 4.89 -12.03 9.52
CA LYS A 94 5.37 -10.82 10.19
C LYS A 94 4.60 -9.59 9.71
N PRO A 95 4.49 -8.51 10.51
CA PRO A 95 3.71 -7.32 10.15
C PRO A 95 4.05 -6.73 8.78
N ILE A 96 5.33 -6.58 8.43
CA ILE A 96 5.73 -6.11 7.09
C ILE A 96 5.23 -7.03 5.97
N ALA A 97 5.23 -8.34 6.18
CA ALA A 97 4.69 -9.28 5.19
C ALA A 97 3.18 -9.13 5.06
N LEU A 98 2.44 -8.90 6.15
CA LEU A 98 1.01 -8.59 6.09
C LEU A 98 0.75 -7.31 5.30
N PHE A 99 1.51 -6.23 5.56
CA PHE A 99 1.35 -4.97 4.82
C PHE A 99 1.60 -5.15 3.32
N ILE A 100 2.60 -5.95 2.93
CA ILE A 100 2.89 -6.30 1.54
C ILE A 100 1.71 -7.06 0.90
N LEU A 101 1.18 -8.06 1.60
CA LEU A 101 0.07 -8.89 1.10
C LEU A 101 -1.21 -8.08 0.95
N ASP A 102 -1.54 -7.26 1.94
CA ASP A 102 -2.70 -6.37 1.92
C ASP A 102 -2.59 -5.32 0.82
N ALA A 103 -1.40 -4.73 0.66
CA ALA A 103 -1.15 -3.79 -0.43
C ALA A 103 -1.27 -4.44 -1.80
N PHE A 104 -0.74 -5.65 -1.96
CA PHE A 104 -0.86 -6.38 -3.21
C PHE A 104 -2.33 -6.74 -3.53
N ALA A 105 -3.09 -7.20 -2.53
CA ALA A 105 -4.52 -7.47 -2.69
C ALA A 105 -5.33 -6.19 -3.01
N GLY A 106 -5.04 -5.09 -2.31
CA GLY A 106 -5.65 -3.79 -2.58
C GLY A 106 -5.35 -3.28 -3.99
N ALA A 107 -4.09 -3.37 -4.41
CA ALA A 107 -3.65 -2.87 -5.72
C ALA A 107 -4.13 -3.72 -6.91
N THR A 108 -4.48 -4.98 -6.68
CA THR A 108 -5.00 -5.90 -7.70
C THR A 108 -6.51 -6.12 -7.61
N SER A 109 -7.19 -5.38 -6.75
CA SER A 109 -8.64 -5.40 -6.60
C SER A 109 -9.38 -4.71 -7.76
N ASP A 110 -10.71 -4.85 -7.80
CA ASP A 110 -11.53 -4.09 -8.75
C ASP A 110 -11.46 -2.59 -8.45
N MET A 111 -10.98 -1.81 -9.42
CA MET A 111 -10.82 -0.35 -9.34
C MET A 111 -12.14 0.41 -9.51
N LYS A 112 -13.30 -0.26 -9.45
CA LYS A 112 -14.61 0.40 -9.40
C LYS A 112 -14.80 1.23 -8.12
N PHE A 113 -14.25 0.79 -6.99
CA PHE A 113 -14.45 1.44 -5.70
C PHE A 113 -13.15 2.07 -5.19
N SER A 114 -13.26 3.23 -4.54
CA SER A 114 -12.12 3.93 -3.92
C SER A 114 -11.66 3.31 -2.60
N THR A 115 -12.44 2.39 -2.02
CA THR A 115 -12.15 1.78 -0.71
C THR A 115 -10.80 1.07 -0.66
N ASN A 116 -10.42 0.36 -1.72
CA ASN A 116 -9.11 -0.31 -1.78
C ASN A 116 -7.96 0.70 -1.91
N LEU A 117 -8.21 1.84 -2.55
CA LEU A 117 -7.23 2.92 -2.61
C LEU A 117 -7.05 3.61 -1.26
N VAL A 118 -8.13 3.80 -0.49
CA VAL A 118 -8.05 4.28 0.90
C VAL A 118 -7.20 3.33 1.73
N LYS A 119 -7.44 2.01 1.64
CA LYS A 119 -6.63 1.00 2.35
C LYS A 119 -5.15 1.08 1.98
N LEU A 120 -4.82 1.34 0.71
CA LEU A 120 -3.43 1.52 0.29
C LEU A 120 -2.78 2.75 0.92
N PHE A 121 -3.49 3.88 1.02
CA PHE A 121 -2.96 5.07 1.70
C PHE A 121 -2.77 4.85 3.20
N VAL A 122 -3.75 4.23 3.86
CA VAL A 122 -3.69 3.89 5.29
C VAL A 122 -2.56 2.89 5.55
N GLY A 123 -2.37 1.89 4.70
CA GLY A 123 -1.30 0.93 4.87
C GLY A 123 0.12 1.53 4.81
N ILE A 124 0.31 2.68 4.14
CA ILE A 124 1.59 3.43 4.23
C ILE A 124 1.77 3.97 5.65
N ILE A 125 0.73 4.59 6.21
CA ILE A 125 0.74 5.11 7.59
C ILE A 125 1.02 3.97 8.57
N ASP A 126 0.31 2.84 8.46
CA ASP A 126 0.52 1.68 9.33
C ASP A 126 1.95 1.13 9.22
N THR A 127 2.53 1.15 8.02
CA THR A 127 3.92 0.71 7.82
C THR A 127 4.91 1.66 8.50
N LEU A 128 4.68 2.97 8.41
CA LEU A 128 5.56 3.95 9.04
C LEU A 128 5.41 3.98 10.56
N ASP A 129 4.18 3.82 11.08
CA ASP A 129 3.90 3.67 12.51
C ASP A 129 4.55 2.40 13.07
N TYR A 130 4.51 1.29 12.33
CA TYR A 130 5.28 0.10 12.68
C TYR A 130 6.78 0.41 12.75
N CYS A 131 7.32 1.11 11.75
CA CYS A 131 8.74 1.48 11.78
C CYS A 131 9.10 2.42 12.94
N GLU A 132 8.20 3.34 13.33
CA GLU A 132 8.38 4.15 14.53
C GLU A 132 8.50 3.31 15.79
N ASN A 133 7.58 2.36 15.98
CA ASN A 133 7.49 1.57 17.20
C ASN A 133 8.62 0.55 17.37
N PHE A 134 9.24 0.09 16.27
CA PHE A 134 10.21 -1.01 16.30
C PHE A 134 11.63 -0.62 15.86
N SER A 135 11.86 0.61 15.40
CA SER A 135 13.20 1.10 15.04
C SER A 135 13.93 1.76 16.21
N GLU A 136 15.26 1.74 16.15
CA GLU A 136 16.15 2.52 17.04
C GLU A 136 16.04 4.05 16.85
N ARG A 137 15.30 4.51 15.83
CA ARG A 137 15.16 5.94 15.47
C ARG A 137 13.70 6.41 15.42
N PRO A 138 12.90 6.26 16.48
CA PRO A 138 11.46 6.57 16.47
C PRO A 138 11.17 8.02 16.04
N ALA A 139 11.96 9.01 16.48
CA ALA A 139 11.77 10.41 16.10
C ALA A 139 11.96 10.67 14.58
N TYR A 140 12.78 9.88 13.89
CA TYR A 140 12.93 9.97 12.43
C TYR A 140 11.67 9.45 11.73
N TRP A 141 11.14 8.32 12.18
CA TRP A 141 9.93 7.71 11.60
C TRP A 141 8.68 8.53 11.90
N ASN A 142 8.55 9.06 13.10
CA ASN A 142 7.46 9.94 13.48
C ASN A 142 7.41 11.19 12.57
N LYS A 143 8.57 11.79 12.29
CA LYS A 143 8.66 12.89 11.32
C LYS A 143 8.25 12.46 9.91
N LEU A 144 8.71 11.31 9.43
CA LEU A 144 8.30 10.78 8.13
C LEU A 144 6.79 10.53 8.05
N LEU A 145 6.19 10.07 9.14
CA LEU A 145 4.76 9.80 9.26
C LEU A 145 3.95 11.11 9.19
N GLU A 146 4.35 12.15 9.93
CA GLU A 146 3.74 13.49 9.84
C GLU A 146 3.82 14.04 8.41
N GLU A 147 5.02 13.98 7.80
CA GLU A 147 5.23 14.42 6.42
C GLU A 147 4.37 13.62 5.43
N GLU A 148 4.15 12.33 5.66
CA GLU A 148 3.30 11.49 4.82
C GLU A 148 1.82 11.85 4.92
N VAL A 149 1.30 12.12 6.12
CA VAL A 149 -0.08 12.60 6.28
C VAL A 149 -0.29 13.90 5.50
N GLU A 150 0.63 14.85 5.60
CA GLU A 150 0.57 16.09 4.82
C GLU A 150 0.63 15.84 3.32
N PHE A 151 1.52 14.94 2.90
CA PHE A 151 1.68 14.58 1.50
C PHE A 151 0.43 13.91 0.90
N GLN A 152 -0.21 12.99 1.63
CA GLN A 152 -1.47 12.38 1.20
C GLN A 152 -2.57 13.43 1.05
N ASN A 153 -2.65 14.42 1.95
CA ASN A 153 -3.58 15.52 1.80
C ASN A 153 -3.32 16.35 0.54
N GLU A 154 -2.05 16.56 0.17
CA GLU A 154 -1.69 17.21 -1.09
C GLU A 154 -2.09 16.37 -2.32
N VAL A 155 -1.83 15.07 -2.29
CA VAL A 155 -2.28 14.14 -3.34
C VAL A 155 -3.80 14.24 -3.53
N LEU A 156 -4.59 14.24 -2.44
CA LEU A 156 -6.05 14.40 -2.52
C LEU A 156 -6.47 15.73 -3.15
N ARG A 157 -5.76 16.84 -2.86
CA ARG A 157 -6.03 18.13 -3.52
C ARG A 157 -5.82 18.04 -5.02
N GLN A 158 -4.73 17.38 -5.46
CA GLN A 158 -4.43 17.17 -6.87
C GLN A 158 -5.49 16.29 -7.58
N VAL A 159 -6.05 15.31 -6.87
CA VAL A 159 -7.14 14.45 -7.40
C VAL A 159 -8.37 15.31 -7.69
N LYS A 160 -8.74 16.17 -6.75
CA LYS A 160 -9.93 17.03 -6.86
C LYS A 160 -9.86 18.01 -8.03
N ILE A 161 -8.67 18.54 -8.35
CA ILE A 161 -8.47 19.45 -9.47
C ILE A 161 -8.20 18.74 -10.81
N GLY A 162 -8.25 17.40 -10.84
CA GLY A 162 -8.10 16.61 -12.07
C GLY A 162 -6.68 16.58 -12.64
N SER A 163 -5.66 16.85 -11.81
CA SER A 163 -4.27 16.85 -12.28
C SER A 163 -3.77 15.45 -12.65
N SER A 164 -2.84 15.38 -13.61
CA SER A 164 -2.14 14.14 -13.95
C SER A 164 -1.12 13.80 -12.88
N PHE A 165 -1.08 12.54 -12.44
CA PHE A 165 -0.15 12.07 -11.42
C PHE A 165 1.12 11.49 -12.02
N ASN A 166 2.27 11.90 -11.49
CA ASN A 166 3.52 11.18 -11.72
C ASN A 166 3.46 9.84 -10.97
N SER A 167 3.48 8.73 -11.71
CA SER A 167 3.48 7.37 -11.15
C SER A 167 4.71 7.02 -10.32
N LEU A 168 5.75 7.85 -10.35
CA LEU A 168 6.98 7.66 -9.56
C LEU A 168 7.00 8.48 -8.28
N ILE A 169 5.97 9.27 -7.96
CA ILE A 169 6.00 10.25 -6.86
C ILE A 169 6.33 9.61 -5.51
N TYR A 170 5.71 8.48 -5.19
CA TYR A 170 5.99 7.71 -3.98
C TYR A 170 7.35 7.01 -4.04
N GLN A 171 7.73 6.48 -5.20
CA GLN A 171 9.06 5.87 -5.35
C GLN A 171 10.17 6.91 -5.09
N GLN A 172 10.02 8.12 -5.60
CA GLN A 172 10.99 9.20 -5.43
C GLN A 172 11.04 9.68 -3.97
N ARG A 173 9.87 9.87 -3.36
CA ARG A 173 9.74 10.32 -1.97
C ARG A 173 10.48 9.41 -0.98
N TYR A 174 10.40 8.10 -1.18
CA TYR A 174 10.97 7.12 -0.25
C TYR A 174 12.33 6.55 -0.68
N ALA A 175 12.90 6.99 -1.80
CA ALA A 175 14.14 6.42 -2.37
C ALA A 175 15.34 6.40 -1.42
N GLY A 176 15.38 7.29 -0.42
CA GLY A 176 16.44 7.36 0.60
C GLY A 176 16.06 6.74 1.95
N VAL A 177 14.91 6.10 2.08
CA VAL A 177 14.42 5.51 3.34
C VAL A 177 14.87 4.05 3.43
N ALA A 178 15.57 3.73 4.52
CA ALA A 178 16.14 2.39 4.76
C ALA A 178 15.18 1.52 5.57
N PHE A 179 14.16 0.94 4.92
CA PHE A 179 13.21 0.01 5.55
C PHE A 179 13.82 -1.33 6.01
N GLN A 180 15.09 -1.59 5.69
CA GLN A 180 15.81 -2.82 6.07
C GLN A 180 16.37 -2.76 7.50
N GLU A 181 16.38 -1.58 8.12
CA GLU A 181 16.96 -1.32 9.44
C GLU A 181 15.93 -1.36 10.59
N VAL A 182 14.75 -1.93 10.32
CA VAL A 182 13.62 -2.07 11.26
C VAL A 182 13.37 -3.55 11.55
#